data_AF-A0A5K0WTC0-F1
#
_entry.id   AF-A0A5K0WTC0-F1
#
_cell.length_a   1.000
_cell.length_b   1.000
_cell.length_c   1.000
_cell.angle_alpha   90.00
_cell.angle_beta   90.00
_cell.angle_gamma   90.00
#
_symmetry.space_group_name_H-M   'P 1'
#
loop_
_entity.id
_entity.type
_entity.pdbx_description
1 polymer ?
#
loop_
_entity_poly.entity_id
_entity_poly.type
_entity_poly.pdbx_seq_one_letter_code
_entity_poly.pdbx_strand_id
1 'polypeptide(L)' 'MSRSLGIPVKLLHEAAGHIVTVELKSGELYRGSMIECEDNWNCQLENITYTAK' A
#
# COMPACT_ATOMS: atom_id res chain seq x y z
N MET A 1 4.00 -9.76 21.00
CA MET A 1 4.34 -8.43 21.56
C MET A 1 3.62 -7.37 20.73
N SER A 2 2.46 -6.91 21.17
CA SER A 2 1.74 -5.83 20.50
C SER A 2 2.40 -4.48 20.83
N ARG A 3 3.42 -4.08 20.05
CA ARG A 3 3.64 -2.63 19.89
C ARG A 3 2.39 -2.11 19.21
N SER A 4 1.67 -1.21 19.88
CA SER A 4 0.49 -0.57 19.30
C SER A 4 0.89 0.08 17.98
N LEU A 5 0.58 -0.55 16.84
CA LEU A 5 0.74 0.06 15.53
C LEU A 5 0.01 1.41 15.53
N GLY A 6 0.65 2.44 14.98
CA GLY A 6 0.02 3.73 14.82
C GLY A 6 -1.24 3.61 13.94
N ILE A 7 -2.22 4.50 14.15
CA ILE A 7 -3.45 4.54 13.35
C ILE A 7 -3.16 4.47 11.83
N PRO A 8 -2.16 5.19 11.27
CA PRO A 8 -1.86 5.11 9.85
C PRO A 8 -1.51 3.69 9.36
N VAL A 9 -0.70 2.95 10.13
CA VAL A 9 -0.29 1.59 9.74
C VAL A 9 -1.46 0.61 9.90
N LYS A 10 -2.33 0.81 10.90
CA LYS A 10 -3.57 0.02 11.02
C LYS A 10 -4.49 0.22 9.83
N LEU A 11 -4.71 1.47 9.41
CA LEU A 11 -5.53 1.77 8.24
C LEU A 11 -4.90 1.21 6.94
N LEU A 12 -3.57 1.16 6.86
CA LEU A 12 -2.89 0.52 5.73
C LEU A 12 -3.18 -0.98 5.69
N HIS A 13 -3.10 -1.68 6.83
CA HIS A 13 -3.49 -3.10 6.93
C HIS A 13 -4.97 -3.33 6.60
N GLU A 14 -5.87 -2.41 6.99
CA GLU A 14 -7.30 -2.46 6.64
C GLU A 14 -7.56 -2.25 5.14
N ALA A 15 -6.62 -1.67 4.40
CA ALA A 15 -6.74 -1.45 2.95
C ALA A 15 -6.44 -2.71 2.11
N ALA A 16 -5.94 -3.79 2.70
CA ALA A 16 -5.79 -5.08 2.02
C ALA A 16 -7.13 -5.54 1.41
N GLY A 17 -7.08 -6.08 0.20
CA GLY A 17 -8.25 -6.46 -0.61
C GLY A 17 -8.93 -5.30 -1.36
N HIS A 18 -8.51 -4.06 -1.16
CA HIS A 18 -9.06 -2.90 -1.87
C HIS A 18 -8.15 -2.46 -3.02
N ILE A 19 -8.75 -1.71 -3.94
CA ILE A 19 -7.98 -1.02 -4.97
C ILE A 19 -7.38 0.25 -4.40
N VAL A 20 -6.05 0.34 -4.42
CA VAL A 20 -5.27 1.46 -3.88
C VAL A 20 -4.45 2.12 -4.99
N THR A 21 -4.04 3.36 -4.76
CA THR A 21 -3.03 4.05 -5.56
C THR A 21 -1.82 4.30 -4.67
N VAL A 22 -0.64 3.81 -5.08
CA VAL A 22 0.64 4.03 -4.42
C VAL A 22 1.48 4.96 -5.29
N GLU A 23 1.85 6.10 -4.72
CA GLU A 23 2.78 7.06 -5.34
C GLU A 23 4.18 6.86 -4.76
N LEU A 24 5.16 6.62 -5.64
CA LEU A 24 6.57 6.58 -5.23
C LEU A 24 7.15 7.98 -5.12
N LYS A 25 8.25 8.13 -4.38
CA LYS A 25 8.96 9.42 -4.25
C LYS A 25 9.47 9.98 -5.58
N SER A 26 9.67 9.11 -6.57
CA SER A 26 10.05 9.46 -7.94
C SER A 26 8.85 9.95 -8.78
N GLY A 27 7.62 9.85 -8.25
CA GLY A 27 6.40 10.40 -8.84
C GLY A 27 5.62 9.43 -9.74
N GLU A 28 6.08 8.18 -9.88
CA GLU A 28 5.32 7.14 -10.56
C GLU A 28 4.16 6.65 -9.70
N LEU A 29 3.06 6.33 -10.36
CA LEU A 29 1.84 5.84 -9.73
C LEU A 29 1.62 4.37 -10.08
N TYR A 30 1.33 3.57 -9.06
CA TYR A 30 0.92 2.18 -9.17
C TYR A 30 -0.49 2.05 -8.62
N ARG A 31 -1.47 1.71 -9.47
CA ARG A 31 -2.85 1.53 -9.05
C ARG A 31 -3.29 0.09 -9.25
N GLY A 32 -3.67 -0.61 -8.18
CA GLY A 32 -4.04 -2.03 -8.25
C GLY A 32 -4.65 -2.54 -6.95
N SER A 33 -4.94 -3.83 -6.90
CA SER A 33 -5.47 -4.50 -5.70
C SER A 33 -4.33 -4.75 -4.72
N MET A 34 -4.46 -4.28 -3.47
CA MET A 34 -3.49 -4.56 -2.41
C MET A 34 -3.72 -5.98 -1.87
N ILE A 35 -2.70 -6.83 -1.92
CA ILE A 35 -2.76 -8.18 -1.34
C ILE A 35 -2.43 -8.13 0.16
N GLU A 36 -1.31 -7.50 0.49
CA GLU A 36 -0.82 -7.38 1.85
C GLU A 36 0.12 -6.17 1.98
N CYS A 37 0.36 -5.75 3.22
CA CYS A 37 1.35 -4.74 3.56
C CYS A 37 2.09 -5.10 4.86
N GLU A 38 3.32 -4.62 4.99
CA GLU A 38 4.15 -4.76 6.19
C GLU A 38 4.17 -3.46 7.01
N ASP A 39 4.62 -3.54 8.27
CA ASP A 39 4.72 -2.36 9.17
C ASP A 39 5.71 -1.29 8.68
N ASN A 40 6.62 -1.66 7.77
CA ASN A 40 7.58 -0.77 7.11
C ASN A 40 7.02 -0.13 5.82
N TRP A 41 5.73 -0.31 5.52
CA TRP A 41 5.00 0.20 4.35
C TRP A 41 5.36 -0.48 3.02
N ASN A 42 6.09 -1.60 3.02
CA ASN A 42 6.14 -2.45 1.85
C ASN A 42 4.73 -2.98 1.54
N CYS A 43 4.31 -2.87 0.28
CA CYS A 43 2.98 -3.28 -0.16
C CYS A 43 3.12 -4.21 -1.37
N GLN A 44 2.40 -5.33 -1.37
CA GLN A 44 2.24 -6.17 -2.54
C GLN A 44 0.95 -5.79 -3.26
N LEU A 45 1.05 -5.48 -4.56
CA LEU A 45 -0.10 -5.18 -5.41
C LEU A 45 -0.19 -6.17 -6.56
N GLU A 46 -1.41 -6.47 -6.99
CA GLU A 46 -1.72 -7.23 -8.21
C GLU A 46 -2.62 -6.43 -9.15
N ASN A 47 -2.70 -6.87 -10.42
CA ASN A 47 -3.55 -6.28 -11.45
C ASN A 47 -3.33 -4.75 -11.58
N ILE A 48 -2.06 -4.35 -11.64
CA ILE A 48 -1.66 -2.95 -11.55
C ILE A 48 -1.72 -2.22 -12.90
N THR A 49 -2.13 -0.96 -12.85
CA THR A 49 -1.87 0.05 -13.87
C THR A 49 -0.71 0.93 -13.40
N TYR A 50 0.32 1.06 -14.23
CA TYR A 50 1.49 1.91 -14.00
C TYR A 50 1.38 3.21 -14.81
N THR A 51 1.65 4.35 -14.16
CA THR A 51 1.74 5.66 -14.81
C THR A 51 3.07 6.30 -14.47
N ALA A 52 3.88 6.58 -15.50
CA ALA A 52 5.12 7.35 -15.40
C ALA A 52 4.88 8.83 -15.72
N LYS A 53 5.72 9.71 -15.17
CA LYS A 53 5.82 11.12 -15.60
C LYS A 53 6.62 11.28 -16.88
#